data_AF-A0A536LS37-F1
#
_entry.id   AF-A0A536LS37-F1
#
_cell.length_a   1.000
_cell.length_b   1.000
_cell.length_c   1.000
_cell.angle_alpha   90.00
_cell.angle_beta   90.00
_cell.angle_gamma   90.00
#
_symmetry.space_group_name_H-M   'P 1'
#
loop_
_entity.id
_entity.type
_entity.pdbx_description
1 polymer ?
#
loop_
_entity_poly.entity_id
_entity_poly.type
_entity_poly.pdbx_seq_one_letter_code
_entity_poly.pdbx_strand_id
1 'polypeptide(L)'
;MPTADLRAYYVWVPMLPSDDRNAVLAAAHRLSAPGAAHYWDSGRDLSRRMATTLGIDTRCSAAQGDESPFAWDVYLAYRRGNRDIAHPDFWMHQLAVEHAPRLELRGWRTQVEQLVSEFR
;
A
#
# COMPACT_ATOMS: atom_id res chain seq x y z
N MET A 1 -18.05 -7.59 4.48
CA MET A 1 -18.38 -6.25 3.93
C MET A 1 -17.65 -5.23 4.77
N PRO A 2 -17.02 -4.19 4.20
CA PRO A 2 -16.40 -3.12 4.99
C PRO A 2 -17.45 -2.57 5.96
N THR A 3 -17.13 -2.54 7.25
CA THR A 3 -17.99 -1.90 8.26
C THR A 3 -17.92 -0.38 8.09
N ALA A 4 -18.86 0.37 8.67
CA ALA A 4 -18.80 1.84 8.68
C ALA A 4 -17.50 2.39 9.29
N ASP A 5 -16.80 1.57 10.09
CA ASP A 5 -15.56 1.91 10.77
C ASP A 5 -14.28 1.66 9.95
N LEU A 6 -14.39 1.04 8.76
CA LEU A 6 -13.26 0.75 7.90
C LEU A 6 -13.17 1.74 6.72
N ARG A 7 -12.00 2.34 6.51
CA ARG A 7 -11.71 3.17 5.35
C ARG A 7 -10.59 2.55 4.53
N ALA A 8 -10.80 2.40 3.23
CA ALA A 8 -9.80 1.92 2.29
C ALA A 8 -9.27 3.09 1.46
N TYR A 9 -7.94 3.16 1.33
CA TYR A 9 -7.25 4.12 0.48
C TYR A 9 -6.37 3.35 -0.50
N TYR A 10 -6.34 3.78 -1.75
CA TYR A 10 -5.52 3.21 -2.80
C TYR A 10 -4.57 4.28 -3.29
N VAL A 11 -3.27 4.08 -3.11
CA VAL A 11 -2.22 4.96 -3.64
C VAL A 11 -1.64 4.30 -4.88
N TRP A 12 -1.63 5.02 -5.98
CA TRP A 12 -1.05 4.55 -7.23
C TRP A 12 0.36 5.09 -7.38
N VAL A 13 1.31 4.21 -7.69
CA VAL A 13 2.73 4.52 -7.84
C VAL A 13 3.18 4.01 -9.22
N PRO A 14 3.89 4.82 -10.04
CA PRO A 14 4.34 4.38 -11.35
C PRO A 14 5.41 3.29 -11.22
N MET A 15 5.17 2.09 -11.70
CA MET A 15 6.13 0.98 -11.66
C MET A 15 6.67 0.62 -13.04
N LEU A 16 5.83 0.73 -14.06
CA LEU A 16 6.16 0.50 -15.46
C LEU A 16 6.19 1.83 -16.22
N PRO A 17 6.91 1.91 -17.37
CA PRO A 17 6.90 3.10 -18.22
C PRO A 17 5.49 3.53 -18.67
N SER A 18 4.54 2.59 -18.75
CA SER A 18 3.14 2.83 -19.08
C SER A 18 2.29 3.34 -17.92
N ASP A 19 2.82 3.36 -16.69
CA ASP A 19 2.08 3.84 -15.53
C ASP A 19 2.14 5.37 -15.50
N ASP A 20 1.21 5.97 -16.24
CA ASP A 20 0.99 7.41 -16.26
C ASP A 20 -0.34 7.79 -15.60
N ARG A 21 -0.61 9.10 -15.53
CA ARG A 21 -1.86 9.61 -14.93
C ARG A 21 -3.11 9.10 -15.66
N ASN A 22 -3.06 8.87 -16.96
CA ASN A 22 -4.21 8.37 -17.72
C ASN A 22 -4.48 6.90 -17.38
N ALA A 23 -3.44 6.09 -17.21
CA ALA A 23 -3.56 4.71 -16.75
C ALA A 23 -4.26 4.65 -15.38
N VAL A 24 -3.89 5.54 -14.46
CA VAL A 24 -4.55 5.64 -13.14
C VAL A 24 -6.01 6.03 -13.26
N LEU A 25 -6.34 7.03 -14.09
CA LEU A 25 -7.73 7.44 -14.31
C LEU A 25 -8.58 6.29 -14.90
N ALA A 26 -8.04 5.57 -15.88
CA ALA A 26 -8.69 4.41 -16.46
C ALA A 26 -8.88 3.28 -15.43
N ALA A 27 -7.87 3.00 -14.60
CA ALA A 27 -7.96 2.01 -13.54
C ALA A 27 -8.95 2.41 -12.44
N ALA A 28 -8.93 3.67 -12.00
CA ALA A 28 -9.87 4.22 -11.02
C ALA A 28 -11.32 4.09 -11.49
N HIS A 29 -11.59 4.36 -12.76
CA HIS A 29 -12.91 4.15 -13.37
C HIS A 29 -13.29 2.67 -13.39
N ARG A 30 -12.40 1.78 -13.88
CA ARG A 30 -12.65 0.33 -13.96
C ARG A 30 -12.92 -0.30 -12.59
N LEU A 31 -12.27 0.20 -11.54
CA LEU A 31 -12.38 -0.30 -10.17
C LEU A 31 -13.48 0.39 -9.34
N SER A 32 -14.27 1.29 -9.94
CA SER A 32 -15.25 2.12 -9.22
C SER A 32 -14.65 2.85 -8.01
N ALA A 33 -13.39 3.28 -8.14
CA ALA A 33 -12.62 3.96 -7.11
C ALA A 33 -12.21 5.36 -7.60
N PRO A 34 -13.16 6.29 -7.86
CA PRO A 34 -12.87 7.58 -8.49
C PRO A 34 -11.91 8.44 -7.68
N GLY A 35 -11.87 8.25 -6.35
CA GLY A 35 -10.92 8.94 -5.46
C GLY A 35 -9.48 8.43 -5.54
N ALA A 36 -9.22 7.26 -6.14
CA ALA A 36 -7.87 6.68 -6.19
C ALA A 36 -6.89 7.56 -7.00
N ALA A 37 -7.38 8.24 -8.05
CA ALA A 37 -6.55 9.15 -8.85
C ALA A 37 -6.09 10.39 -8.10
N HIS A 38 -6.74 10.75 -6.98
CA HIS A 38 -6.27 11.81 -6.09
C HIS A 38 -4.92 11.43 -5.43
N TYR A 39 -4.72 10.14 -5.17
CA TYR A 39 -3.52 9.59 -4.54
C TYR A 39 -2.51 9.09 -5.58
N TRP A 40 -2.43 9.76 -6.73
CA TRP A 40 -1.38 9.50 -7.70
C TRP A 40 -0.04 10.05 -7.18
N ASP A 41 0.92 9.15 -6.95
CA ASP A 41 2.26 9.47 -6.49
C ASP A 41 3.26 9.32 -7.64
N SER A 42 3.25 10.26 -8.60
CA SER A 42 4.17 10.22 -9.76
C SER A 42 5.64 10.22 -9.36
N GLY A 43 5.95 10.82 -8.21
CA GLY A 43 7.31 10.87 -7.69
C GLY A 43 7.76 9.54 -7.11
N ARG A 44 6.84 8.68 -6.67
CA ARG A 44 7.08 7.54 -5.77
C ARG A 44 7.57 7.99 -4.38
N ASP A 45 7.21 9.19 -3.94
CA ASP A 45 7.70 9.77 -2.69
C ASP A 45 7.17 9.04 -1.46
N LEU A 46 5.87 8.72 -1.45
CA LEU A 46 5.29 7.92 -0.38
C LEU A 46 5.87 6.51 -0.41
N SER A 47 5.99 5.94 -1.61
CA SER A 47 6.53 4.60 -1.82
C SER A 47 7.97 4.47 -1.28
N ARG A 48 8.86 5.40 -1.60
CA ARG A 48 10.23 5.43 -1.08
C ARG A 48 10.26 5.59 0.44
N ARG A 49 9.46 6.51 0.98
CA ARG A 49 9.38 6.74 2.43
C ARG A 49 8.90 5.50 3.17
N MET A 50 7.90 4.81 2.65
CA MET A 50 7.41 3.56 3.23
C MET A 50 8.42 2.43 3.10
N ALA A 51 9.18 2.33 2.00
CA ALA A 51 10.24 1.35 1.89
C ALA A 51 11.30 1.53 2.98
N THR A 52 11.78 2.76 3.20
CA THR A 52 12.72 3.05 4.30
C THR A 52 12.14 2.68 5.66
N THR A 53 10.89 3.07 5.89
CA THR A 53 10.21 2.89 7.18
C THR A 53 9.97 1.42 7.52
N LEU A 54 9.57 0.63 6.52
CA LEU A 54 9.26 -0.80 6.67
C LEU A 54 10.49 -1.70 6.45
N GLY A 55 11.66 -1.10 6.21
CA GLY A 55 12.91 -1.81 5.92
C GLY A 55 12.87 -2.63 4.63
N ILE A 56 12.04 -2.26 3.66
CA ILE A 56 11.90 -2.96 2.39
C ILE A 56 13.09 -2.60 1.48
N ASP A 57 13.80 -3.61 1.00
CA ASP A 57 14.85 -3.47 0.00
C ASP A 57 14.42 -4.06 -1.34
N THR A 58 13.93 -3.22 -2.25
CA THR A 58 13.53 -3.65 -3.61
C THR A 58 14.65 -3.62 -4.62
N ARG A 59 15.90 -3.29 -4.27
CA ARG A 59 17.00 -3.15 -5.24
C ARG A 59 17.25 -4.42 -6.05
N CYS A 60 17.02 -5.59 -5.44
CA CYS A 60 17.12 -6.89 -6.13
C CYS A 60 16.00 -7.12 -7.17
N SER A 61 14.91 -6.37 -7.10
CA SER A 61 13.74 -6.47 -7.98
C SER A 61 13.51 -5.21 -8.84
N ALA A 62 14.41 -4.23 -8.72
CA ALA A 62 14.26 -2.94 -9.37
C ALA A 62 14.70 -3.00 -10.84
N ALA A 63 14.03 -2.21 -11.69
CA ALA A 63 14.46 -2.02 -13.06
C ALA A 63 15.82 -1.29 -13.11
N GLN A 64 16.57 -1.49 -14.20
CA GLN A 64 17.86 -0.82 -14.41
C GLN A 64 17.67 0.70 -14.38
N GLY A 65 18.33 1.39 -13.45
CA GLY A 65 18.22 2.85 -13.26
C GLY A 65 17.41 3.29 -12.03
N ASP A 66 16.82 2.36 -11.26
CA ASP A 66 16.14 2.67 -10.00
C ASP A 66 17.09 2.42 -8.83
N GLU A 67 17.76 3.48 -8.35
CA GLU A 67 18.80 3.35 -7.33
C GLU A 67 18.24 3.31 -5.89
N SER A 68 16.98 3.73 -5.71
CA SER A 68 16.35 3.83 -4.39
C SER A 68 15.30 2.74 -4.16
N PRO A 69 15.24 2.13 -2.97
CA PRO A 69 14.18 1.18 -2.65
C PRO A 69 12.81 1.88 -2.59
N PHE A 70 11.76 1.16 -2.97
CA PHE A 70 10.39 1.67 -3.03
C PHE A 70 9.39 0.58 -2.64
N ALA A 71 8.34 0.96 -1.91
CA ALA A 71 7.28 0.06 -1.49
C ALA A 71 6.18 0.01 -2.55
N TRP A 72 6.00 -1.13 -3.20
CA TRP A 72 4.89 -1.42 -4.11
C TRP A 72 4.25 -2.75 -3.72
N ASP A 73 2.96 -2.96 -4.01
CA ASP A 73 2.19 -4.11 -3.52
C ASP A 73 2.33 -4.35 -2.00
N VAL A 74 2.19 -3.28 -1.22
CA VAL A 74 2.20 -3.28 0.25
C VAL A 74 0.81 -2.93 0.78
N TYR A 75 0.38 -3.66 1.81
CA TYR A 75 -0.92 -3.53 2.44
C TYR A 75 -0.73 -3.06 3.87
N LEU A 76 -1.25 -1.88 4.20
CA LEU A 76 -1.06 -1.22 5.47
C LEU A 76 -2.40 -1.13 6.21
N ALA A 77 -2.44 -1.54 7.47
CA ALA A 77 -3.59 -1.42 8.33
C ALA A 77 -3.25 -0.55 9.54
N TYR A 78 -4.17 0.38 9.84
CA TYR A 78 -4.04 1.33 10.94
C TYR A 78 -5.27 1.20 11.84
N ARG A 79 -5.05 1.10 13.15
CA ARG A 79 -6.10 1.18 14.15
C ARG A 79 -6.74 2.56 14.11
N ARG A 80 -7.99 2.65 14.56
CA ARG A 80 -8.65 3.96 14.74
C ARG A 80 -7.81 4.85 15.67
N GLY A 81 -7.54 6.08 15.23
CA GLY A 81 -6.77 7.05 16.00
C GLY A 81 -5.27 7.02 15.74
N ASN A 82 -4.74 5.99 15.08
CA ASN A 82 -3.36 6.03 14.59
C ASN A 82 -3.26 7.03 13.42
N ARG A 83 -2.46 8.07 13.62
CA ARG A 83 -2.20 9.14 12.64
C ARG A 83 -0.78 9.09 12.09
N ASP A 84 0.04 8.17 12.59
CA ASP A 84 1.41 8.03 12.14
C ASP A 84 1.46 7.08 10.95
N ILE A 85 1.49 7.66 9.75
CA ILE A 85 1.57 6.90 8.50
C ILE A 85 2.81 6.01 8.44
N ALA A 86 3.89 6.37 9.15
CA ALA A 86 5.11 5.58 9.18
C ALA A 86 4.98 4.32 10.06
N HIS A 87 4.04 4.28 11.00
CA HIS A 87 3.92 3.16 11.93
C HIS A 87 2.55 2.50 11.77
N PRO A 88 2.34 1.68 10.72
CA PRO A 88 1.13 0.88 10.61
C PRO A 88 1.07 -0.12 11.77
N ASP A 89 -0.14 -0.37 12.27
CA ASP A 89 -0.37 -1.38 13.31
C ASP A 89 -0.16 -2.80 12.76
N PHE A 90 -0.42 -2.99 11.47
CA PHE A 90 -0.15 -4.24 10.77
C PHE A 90 0.16 -3.98 9.29
N TRP A 91 1.02 -4.80 8.70
CA TRP A 91 1.27 -4.75 7.26
C TRP A 91 1.67 -6.11 6.66
N MET A 92 1.42 -6.25 5.37
CA MET A 92 1.82 -7.38 4.53
C MET A 92 2.33 -6.87 3.18
N HIS A 93 2.99 -7.72 2.40
CA HIS A 93 3.46 -7.38 1.05
C HIS A 93 3.30 -8.54 0.06
N GLN A 94 3.36 -8.28 -1.25
CA GLN A 94 3.52 -9.32 -2.28
C GLN A 94 4.92 -9.40 -2.87
N LEU A 95 5.85 -8.58 -2.35
CA LEU A 95 7.24 -8.51 -2.75
C LEU A 95 8.10 -9.66 -2.24
N ALA A 96 9.34 -9.77 -2.72
CA ALA A 96 10.36 -10.68 -2.20
C ALA A 96 11.04 -10.12 -0.94
N VAL A 97 10.24 -9.81 0.09
CA VAL A 97 10.71 -9.37 1.40
C VAL A 97 10.66 -10.55 2.36
N GLU A 98 11.73 -10.75 3.15
CA GLU A 98 11.86 -11.93 4.03
C GLU A 98 11.44 -11.65 5.48
N HIS A 99 11.58 -10.41 5.96
CA HIS A 99 11.32 -10.04 7.36
C HIS A 99 9.86 -9.64 7.63
N ALA A 100 8.96 -9.80 6.66
CA ALA A 100 7.57 -9.44 6.77
C ALA A 100 6.66 -10.52 6.18
N PRO A 101 5.39 -10.60 6.61
CA PRO A 101 4.47 -11.60 6.09
C PRO A 101 4.08 -11.27 4.63
N ARG A 102 4.22 -12.28 3.77
CA ARG A 102 3.62 -12.26 2.43
C ARG A 102 2.11 -12.21 2.55
N LEU A 103 1.44 -11.49 1.65
CA LEU A 103 -0.01 -11.36 1.64
C LEU A 103 -0.68 -12.74 1.60
N GLU A 104 -1.43 -13.02 2.66
CA GLU A 104 -2.33 -14.16 2.77
C GLU A 104 -3.72 -13.63 3.18
N LEU A 105 -4.73 -13.91 2.38
CA LEU A 105 -6.03 -13.24 2.47
C LEU A 105 -6.76 -13.51 3.79
N ARG A 106 -6.61 -14.72 4.37
CA ARG A 106 -7.23 -15.04 5.65
C ARG A 106 -6.54 -14.27 6.77
N GLY A 107 -5.21 -14.28 6.83
CA GLY A 107 -4.41 -13.53 7.79
C GLY A 107 -4.70 -12.04 7.74
N TRP A 108 -4.73 -11.46 6.54
CA TRP A 108 -5.12 -10.06 6.35
C TRP A 108 -6.51 -9.76 6.92
N ARG A 109 -7.50 -10.59 6.59
CA ARG A 109 -8.87 -10.44 7.09
C ARG A 109 -8.91 -10.50 8.62
N THR A 110 -8.29 -11.52 9.22
CA THR A 110 -8.25 -11.68 10.67
C THR A 110 -7.67 -10.45 11.36
N GLN A 111 -6.55 -9.91 10.85
CA GLN A 111 -5.93 -8.71 11.42
C GLN A 111 -6.81 -7.46 11.30
N VAL A 112 -7.43 -7.24 10.13
CA VAL A 112 -8.36 -6.12 9.95
C VAL A 112 -9.58 -6.25 10.87
N GLU A 113 -10.14 -7.44 11.02
CA GLU A 113 -11.29 -7.69 11.90
C GLU A 113 -10.93 -7.46 13.37
N GLN A 114 -9.72 -7.84 13.79
CA GLN A 114 -9.22 -7.56 15.13
C GLN A 114 -9.07 -6.05 15.37
N LEU A 115 -8.45 -5.31 14.44
CA LEU A 115 -8.28 -3.86 14.56
C LEU A 115 -9.62 -3.09 14.62
N VAL A 116 -10.65 -3.61 13.95
CA VAL A 116 -12.00 -3.01 13.97
C VAL A 116 -12.76 -3.36 15.25
N SER A 117 -12.57 -4.56 15.81
CA SER A 117 -13.33 -5.02 16.98
C SER A 117 -12.90 -4.36 18.29
N GLU A 118 -11.65 -3.90 18.40
CA GLU A 118 -11.12 -3.18 19.58
C GLU A 118 -11.86 -1.89 19.95
N PHE A 119 -12.75 -1.39 19.08
CA PHE A 119 -13.47 -0.13 19.27
C PHE A 119 -15.00 -0.30 19.34
N ARG A 120 -15.49 -1.54 19.50
CA ARG A 120 -16.89 -1.83 19.83
C ARG A 120 -17.09 -1.90 21.34
#